data_AF-A0A8J3AXB0-F1
#
_entry.id   AF-A0A8J3AXB0-F1
#
_cell.length_a   1.000
_cell.length_b   1.000
_cell.length_c   1.000
_cell.angle_alpha   90.00
_cell.angle_beta   90.00
_cell.angle_gamma   90.00
#
_symmetry.space_group_name_H-M   'P 1'
#
loop_
_entity.id
_entity.type
_entity.pdbx_description
1 polymer ?
#
loop_
_entity_poly.entity_id
_entity_poly.type
_entity_poly.pdbx_seq_one_letter_code
_entity_poly.pdbx_strand_id
1 'polypeptide(L)'
;MAKTQELYQASLEKGWQETKSFDINKLFLVGFFGGVIPLIVLGRMNAKWLNVSLKKIYPMIVLGIILIIGKFILLRAVLEGSLPIETRDIKFGYKLGCIIMYFYLKYLLKKPFQQHMVTNGETEPVLKTAMYWVVIGIGIELIVLMLSMSGL
;
A
#
# COMPACT_ATOMS: atom_id res chain seq x y z
N MET A 1 -15.41 -22.75 23.07
CA MET A 1 -15.06 -22.10 21.79
C MET A 1 -15.58 -22.85 20.55
N ALA A 2 -15.69 -24.20 20.57
CA ALA A 2 -16.16 -24.98 19.41
C ALA A 2 -17.59 -24.66 18.93
N LYS A 3 -18.55 -24.46 19.84
CA LYS A 3 -19.97 -24.23 19.50
C LYS A 3 -20.21 -22.95 18.68
N THR A 4 -19.42 -21.90 18.89
CA THR A 4 -19.54 -20.65 18.12
C THR A 4 -18.98 -20.81 16.72
N GLN A 5 -17.89 -21.56 16.54
CA GLN A 5 -17.32 -21.83 15.22
C GLN A 5 -18.27 -22.67 14.35
N GLU A 6 -18.94 -23.67 14.92
CA GLU A 6 -19.95 -24.46 14.21
C GLU A 6 -21.16 -23.63 13.77
N LEU A 7 -21.67 -22.73 14.63
CA LEU A 7 -22.78 -21.84 14.29
C LEU A 7 -22.42 -20.85 13.17
N TYR A 8 -21.19 -20.33 13.19
CA TYR A 8 -20.69 -19.49 12.09
C TYR A 8 -20.55 -20.30 10.81
N GLN A 9 -19.96 -21.50 10.85
CA GLN A 9 -19.80 -22.35 9.67
C GLN A 9 -21.14 -22.77 9.06
N ALA A 10 -22.12 -23.12 9.89
CA ALA A 10 -23.46 -23.49 9.42
C ALA A 10 -24.20 -22.32 8.72
N SER A 11 -23.85 -21.07 9.02
CA SER A 11 -24.40 -19.87 8.35
C SER A 11 -23.74 -19.54 7.00
N LEU A 12 -22.65 -20.23 6.64
CA LEU A 12 -21.84 -19.92 5.45
C LEU A 12 -22.37 -20.56 4.15
N GLU A 13 -23.42 -21.38 4.16
CA GLU A 13 -23.92 -22.04 2.94
C GLU A 13 -25.10 -21.33 2.26
N LYS A 14 -24.75 -20.45 1.31
CA LYS A 14 -25.07 -20.48 -0.14
C LYS A 14 -24.55 -19.16 -0.73
N GLY A 15 -23.36 -19.18 -1.32
CA GLY A 15 -22.75 -18.00 -1.96
C GLY A 15 -21.60 -17.34 -1.19
N TRP A 16 -21.06 -17.97 -0.14
CA TRP A 16 -19.84 -17.50 0.51
C TRP A 16 -18.64 -17.65 -0.43
N GLN A 17 -18.01 -16.54 -0.80
CA GLN A 17 -16.81 -16.56 -1.63
C GLN A 17 -15.58 -16.72 -0.74
N GLU A 18 -14.69 -17.64 -1.12
CA GLU A 18 -13.35 -17.71 -0.55
C GLU A 18 -12.67 -16.36 -0.69
N THR A 19 -12.27 -15.80 0.45
CA THR A 19 -11.51 -14.55 0.50
C THR A 19 -10.05 -14.92 0.67
N LYS A 20 -9.17 -14.11 0.09
CA LYS A 20 -7.72 -14.20 0.29
C LYS A 20 -7.24 -12.93 0.98
N SER A 21 -6.14 -12.99 1.70
CA SER A 21 -5.55 -11.77 2.23
C SER A 21 -4.05 -11.84 2.38
N PHE A 22 -3.40 -10.70 2.18
CA PHE A 22 -2.07 -10.48 2.71
C PHE A 22 -2.15 -10.19 4.21
N ASP A 23 -1.11 -10.57 4.96
CA ASP A 23 -0.94 -10.09 6.33
C ASP A 23 -0.83 -8.55 6.31
N ILE A 24 -1.88 -7.90 6.79
CA ILE A 24 -2.01 -6.44 6.80
C ILE A 24 -0.90 -5.76 7.62
N ASN A 25 -0.26 -6.45 8.56
CA ASN A 25 0.84 -5.88 9.32
C ASN A 25 2.13 -5.85 8.50
N LYS A 26 2.36 -6.85 7.63
CA LYS A 26 3.53 -6.89 6.74
C LYS A 26 3.48 -5.81 5.67
N LEU A 27 2.31 -5.25 5.35
CA LEU A 27 2.18 -4.09 4.46
C LEU A 27 2.88 -2.83 4.99
N PHE A 28 3.12 -2.75 6.32
CA PHE A 28 3.93 -1.67 6.90
C PHE A 28 5.35 -1.70 6.33
N LEU A 29 5.97 -2.88 6.33
CA LEU A 29 7.33 -3.07 5.79
C LEU A 29 7.37 -2.73 4.31
N VAL A 30 6.31 -3.05 3.57
CA VAL A 30 6.23 -2.71 2.15
C VAL A 30 6.19 -1.21 1.93
N GLY A 31 5.36 -0.47 2.67
CA GLY A 31 5.36 1.00 2.59
C GLY A 31 6.66 1.63 3.06
N PHE A 32 7.21 1.12 4.17
CA PHE A 32 8.40 1.66 4.80
C PHE A 32 9.66 1.44 3.96
N PHE A 33 9.88 0.24 3.41
CA PHE A 33 11.05 -0.05 2.59
C PHE A 33 10.80 0.21 1.10
N GLY A 34 9.67 -0.26 0.59
CA GLY A 34 9.32 -0.21 -0.83
C GLY A 34 8.69 1.08 -1.33
N GLY A 35 8.15 1.91 -0.44
CA GLY A 35 7.53 3.19 -0.80
C GLY A 35 6.07 3.09 -1.23
N VAL A 36 5.58 4.17 -1.85
CA VAL A 36 4.16 4.40 -2.13
C VAL A 36 3.59 3.41 -3.16
N ILE A 37 4.32 3.13 -4.24
CA ILE A 37 3.85 2.30 -5.35
C ILE A 37 3.47 0.88 -4.89
N PRO A 38 4.39 0.08 -4.31
CA PRO A 38 4.06 -1.28 -3.89
C PRO A 38 3.00 -1.29 -2.78
N LEU A 39 2.97 -0.29 -1.90
CA LEU A 39 1.95 -0.17 -0.85
C LEU A 39 0.53 0.00 -1.43
N ILE A 40 0.36 0.87 -2.42
CA ILE A 40 -0.95 1.09 -3.08
C ILE A 40 -1.38 -0.16 -3.82
N VAL A 41 -0.47 -0.78 -4.60
CA VAL A 41 -0.83 -1.94 -5.42
C VAL A 41 -1.23 -3.12 -4.55
N LEU A 42 -0.42 -3.46 -3.55
CA LEU A 42 -0.74 -4.55 -2.63
C LEU A 42 -1.98 -4.21 -1.78
N GLY A 43 -2.13 -2.96 -1.35
CA GLY A 43 -3.32 -2.52 -0.63
C GLY A 43 -4.60 -2.67 -1.44
N ARG A 44 -4.55 -2.32 -2.73
CA ARG A 44 -5.65 -2.51 -3.68
C ARG A 44 -5.94 -3.99 -3.93
N MET A 45 -4.92 -4.81 -4.13
CA MET A 45 -5.08 -6.26 -4.28
C MET A 45 -5.74 -6.86 -3.04
N ASN A 46 -5.25 -6.49 -1.85
CA ASN A 46 -5.79 -6.99 -0.60
C ASN A 46 -7.25 -6.53 -0.38
N ALA A 47 -7.56 -5.28 -0.72
CA ALA A 47 -8.92 -4.76 -0.69
C ALA A 47 -9.86 -5.55 -1.63
N LYS A 48 -9.40 -5.86 -2.85
CA LYS A 48 -10.16 -6.66 -3.81
C LYS A 48 -10.41 -8.07 -3.28
N TRP A 49 -9.40 -8.73 -2.73
CA TRP A 49 -9.55 -10.09 -2.20
C TRP A 49 -10.42 -10.17 -0.95
N LEU A 50 -10.45 -9.10 -0.16
CA LEU A 50 -11.34 -8.95 0.99
C LEU A 50 -12.73 -8.37 0.62
N ASN A 51 -13.07 -8.28 -0.66
CA ASN A 51 -14.33 -7.73 -1.17
C ASN A 51 -14.66 -6.31 -0.66
N VAL A 52 -13.63 -5.51 -0.39
CA VAL A 52 -13.77 -4.10 -0.01
C VAL A 52 -13.97 -3.27 -1.27
N SER A 53 -14.97 -2.38 -1.24
CA SER A 53 -15.23 -1.45 -2.34
C SER A 53 -13.97 -0.63 -2.68
N LEU A 54 -13.51 -0.73 -3.94
CA LEU A 54 -12.35 0.01 -4.46
C LEU A 54 -12.53 1.53 -4.35
N LYS A 55 -13.78 2.01 -4.23
CA LYS A 55 -14.07 3.43 -3.98
C LYS A 55 -13.37 3.95 -2.73
N LYS A 56 -13.20 3.10 -1.71
CA LYS A 56 -12.50 3.45 -0.46
C LYS A 56 -10.98 3.51 -0.61
N ILE A 57 -10.42 2.91 -1.68
CA ILE A 57 -8.97 2.91 -1.96
C ILE A 57 -8.56 4.09 -2.84
N TYR A 58 -9.47 4.70 -3.61
CA TYR A 58 -9.14 5.86 -4.46
C TYR A 58 -8.44 7.01 -3.72
N PRO A 59 -8.84 7.39 -2.49
CA PRO A 59 -8.12 8.42 -1.75
C PRO A 59 -6.63 8.09 -1.55
N MET A 60 -6.27 6.82 -1.33
CA MET A 60 -4.86 6.41 -1.26
C MET A 60 -4.14 6.57 -2.59
N ILE A 61 -4.80 6.26 -3.70
CA ILE A 61 -4.19 6.41 -5.03
C ILE A 61 -3.88 7.89 -5.27
N VAL A 62 -4.83 8.77 -4.99
CA VAL A 62 -4.68 10.23 -5.14
C VAL A 62 -3.56 10.74 -4.23
N LEU A 63 -3.59 10.40 -2.93
CA LEU A 63 -2.54 10.78 -1.98
C LEU A 63 -1.16 10.26 -2.39
N GLY A 64 -1.10 9.05 -2.94
CA GLY A 64 0.13 8.47 -3.44
C GLY A 64 0.72 9.22 -4.63
N ILE A 65 -0.12 9.60 -5.59
CA ILE A 65 0.27 10.44 -6.72
C ILE A 65 0.79 11.78 -6.22
N ILE A 66 0.10 12.43 -5.28
CA ILE A 66 0.52 13.69 -4.67
C ILE A 66 1.88 13.53 -3.97
N LEU A 67 2.09 12.47 -3.19
CA LEU A 67 3.36 12.21 -2.52
C LEU A 67 4.52 12.00 -3.50
N ILE A 68 4.29 11.27 -4.59
CA ILE A 68 5.30 11.04 -5.62
C ILE A 68 5.63 12.35 -6.34
N ILE A 69 4.63 13.08 -6.82
CA ILE A 69 4.82 14.35 -7.52
C ILE A 69 5.51 15.37 -6.61
N GLY A 70 5.03 15.53 -5.37
CA GLY A 70 5.61 16.43 -4.39
C GLY A 70 7.08 16.12 -4.09
N LYS A 71 7.43 14.82 -3.94
CA LYS A 71 8.83 14.38 -3.79
C LYS A 71 9.70 14.84 -4.96
N PHE A 72 9.23 14.65 -6.20
CA PHE A 72 10.00 15.03 -7.39
C PHE A 72 10.15 16.54 -7.54
N ILE A 73 9.09 17.32 -7.29
CA ILE A 73 9.14 18.79 -7.33
C ILE A 73 10.15 19.32 -6.30
N LEU A 74 10.07 18.83 -5.06
CA LEU A 74 10.99 19.25 -4.00
C LEU A 74 12.43 18.84 -4.30
N LEU A 75 12.64 17.61 -4.81
CA LEU A 75 13.97 17.14 -5.19
C LEU A 75 14.57 18.02 -6.27
N ARG A 76 13.79 18.38 -7.29
CA ARG A 76 14.22 19.28 -8.36
C ARG A 76 14.59 20.66 -7.83
N ALA A 77 13.75 21.25 -7.00
CA ALA A 77 14.02 22.57 -6.42
C ALA A 77 15.28 22.59 -5.54
N VAL A 78 15.59 21.49 -4.84
CA VAL A 78 16.85 21.34 -4.10
C VAL A 78 18.05 21.19 -5.03
N LEU A 79 17.93 20.40 -6.11
CA LEU A 79 19.01 20.22 -7.09
C LEU A 79 19.34 21.51 -7.87
N GLU A 80 18.33 22.34 -8.14
CA GLU A 80 18.49 23.65 -8.78
C GLU A 80 19.01 24.73 -7.78
N GLY A 81 19.23 24.37 -6.51
CA GLY A 81 19.68 25.30 -5.47
C GLY A 81 18.62 26.32 -5.03
N SER A 82 17.36 26.13 -5.43
CA SER A 82 16.25 27.05 -5.14
C SER A 82 15.72 26.93 -3.71
N LEU A 83 16.00 25.82 -3.01
CA LEU A 83 15.57 25.58 -1.64
C LEU A 83 16.76 25.15 -0.76
N PRO A 84 16.96 25.78 0.42
CA PRO A 84 18.00 25.39 1.38
C PRO A 84 17.52 24.21 2.24
N ILE A 85 17.05 23.13 1.60
CA ILE A 85 16.52 21.93 2.27
C ILE A 85 17.42 20.76 1.91
N GLU A 86 17.73 19.90 2.88
CA GLU A 86 18.51 18.70 2.60
C GLU A 86 17.66 17.65 1.87
N THR A 87 18.27 16.90 0.95
CA THR A 87 17.60 15.75 0.31
C THR A 87 17.13 14.70 1.33
N ARG A 88 17.77 14.66 2.51
CA ARG A 88 17.38 13.80 3.63
C ARG A 88 16.01 14.17 4.20
N ASP A 89 15.69 15.45 4.30
CA ASP A 89 14.41 15.93 4.84
C ASP A 89 13.26 15.56 3.90
N ILE A 90 13.49 15.66 2.59
CA ILE A 90 12.53 15.21 1.56
C ILE A 90 12.29 13.70 1.69
N LYS A 91 13.36 12.91 1.85
CA LYS A 91 13.24 11.45 2.07
C LYS A 91 12.44 11.14 3.34
N PHE A 92 12.70 11.87 4.42
CA PHE A 92 11.99 11.68 5.68
C PHE A 92 10.50 12.02 5.57
N GLY A 93 10.16 13.16 4.96
CA GLY A 93 8.77 13.57 4.70
C GLY A 93 8.02 12.55 3.83
N TYR A 94 8.68 12.03 2.79
CA TYR A 94 8.11 10.98 1.94
C TYR A 94 7.84 9.68 2.72
N LYS A 95 8.77 9.25 3.60
CA LYS A 95 8.58 8.07 4.45
C LYS A 95 7.45 8.28 5.46
N LEU A 96 7.33 9.47 6.04
CA LEU A 96 6.21 9.80 6.92
C LEU A 96 4.87 9.69 6.18
N GLY A 97 4.81 10.19 4.93
CA GLY A 97 3.64 10.01 4.07
C GLY A 97 3.30 8.54 3.81
N CYS A 98 4.30 7.69 3.55
CA CYS A 98 4.11 6.23 3.39
C CYS A 98 3.51 5.59 4.65
N ILE A 99 3.98 6.01 5.84
CA ILE A 99 3.48 5.50 7.12
C ILE A 99 2.01 5.92 7.33
N ILE A 100 1.66 7.17 7.05
CA ILE A 100 0.27 7.65 7.13
C ILE A 100 -0.63 6.85 6.18
N MET A 101 -0.19 6.63 4.94
CA MET A 101 -0.92 5.79 3.96
C MET A 101 -1.11 4.36 4.46
N TYR A 102 -0.09 3.78 5.09
CA TYR A 102 -0.21 2.46 5.71
C TYR A 102 -1.28 2.43 6.79
N PHE A 103 -1.30 3.41 7.71
CA PHE A 103 -2.31 3.45 8.77
C PHE A 103 -3.72 3.59 8.22
N TYR A 104 -3.90 4.40 7.18
CA TYR A 104 -5.17 4.52 6.49
C TYR A 104 -5.60 3.18 5.87
N LEU A 105 -4.68 2.49 5.18
CA LEU A 105 -4.95 1.16 4.61
C LEU A 105 -5.32 0.14 5.70
N LYS A 106 -4.56 0.13 6.80
CA LYS A 106 -4.81 -0.75 7.95
C LYS A 106 -6.19 -0.48 8.52
N TYR A 107 -6.57 0.78 8.69
CA TYR A 107 -7.90 1.16 9.18
C TYR A 107 -9.01 0.63 8.27
N LEU A 108 -8.88 0.77 6.95
CA LEU A 108 -9.86 0.28 5.98
C LEU A 108 -9.97 -1.25 5.96
N LEU A 109 -8.84 -1.94 6.04
CA LEU A 109 -8.78 -3.40 5.91
C LEU A 109 -8.95 -4.14 7.24
N LYS A 110 -8.85 -3.47 8.39
CA LYS A 110 -8.89 -4.14 9.71
C LYS A 110 -10.15 -4.98 9.91
N LYS A 111 -11.34 -4.39 9.69
CA LYS A 111 -12.62 -5.09 9.86
C LYS A 111 -12.76 -6.31 8.93
N PRO A 112 -12.60 -6.17 7.60
CA PRO A 112 -12.74 -7.31 6.70
C PRO A 112 -11.63 -8.36 6.88
N PHE A 113 -10.41 -7.95 7.26
CA PHE A 113 -9.34 -8.88 7.61
C PHE A 113 -9.67 -9.72 8.84
N GLN A 114 -10.24 -9.10 9.89
CA GLN A 114 -10.68 -9.84 11.08
C GLN A 114 -11.78 -10.85 10.75
N GLN A 115 -12.72 -10.49 9.87
CA GLN A 115 -13.75 -11.41 9.40
C GLN A 115 -13.14 -12.59 8.64
N HIS A 116 -12.23 -12.32 7.70
CA HIS A 116 -11.49 -13.34 6.95
C HIS A 116 -10.72 -14.32 7.87
N MET A 117 -10.05 -13.81 8.91
CA MET A 117 -9.30 -14.65 9.86
C MET A 117 -10.22 -15.55 10.71
N VAL A 118 -11.42 -15.08 11.07
CA VAL A 118 -12.39 -15.88 11.86
C VAL A 118 -13.03 -16.98 11.00
N THR A 119 -13.12 -16.80 9.69
CA THR A 119 -13.66 -17.78 8.75
C THR A 119 -12.60 -18.73 8.16
N ASN A 120 -11.46 -18.92 8.83
CA ASN A 120 -10.31 -19.72 8.37
C ASN A 120 -9.80 -19.35 6.96
N GLY A 121 -9.84 -18.06 6.60
CA GLY A 121 -9.34 -17.61 5.30
C GLY A 121 -7.82 -17.77 5.16
N GLU A 122 -7.36 -18.05 3.94
CA GLU A 122 -5.94 -18.24 3.64
C GLU A 122 -5.17 -16.91 3.55
N THR A 123 -4.00 -16.87 4.20
CA THR A 123 -3.08 -15.73 4.10
C THR A 123 -1.97 -15.99 3.09
N GLU A 124 -1.82 -15.09 2.13
CA GLU A 124 -0.84 -15.19 1.05
C GLU A 124 0.50 -14.52 1.47
N PRO A 125 1.66 -15.04 1.02
CA PRO A 125 2.95 -14.46 1.34
C PRO A 125 3.16 -13.12 0.62
N VAL A 126 3.34 -12.06 1.42
CA VAL A 126 3.51 -10.68 0.91
C VAL A 126 4.84 -10.45 0.20
N LEU A 127 5.92 -11.10 0.67
CA LEU A 127 7.28 -10.72 0.33
C LEU A 127 7.59 -10.81 -1.17
N LYS A 128 7.20 -11.91 -1.83
CA LYS A 128 7.48 -12.14 -3.25
C LYS A 128 6.83 -11.07 -4.13
N THR A 129 5.53 -10.86 -3.91
CA THR A 129 4.74 -9.87 -4.65
C THR A 129 5.22 -8.46 -4.36
N ALA A 130 5.56 -8.16 -3.10
CA ALA A 130 6.12 -6.86 -2.73
C ALA A 130 7.43 -6.57 -3.45
N MET A 131 8.37 -7.52 -3.46
CA MET A 131 9.67 -7.34 -4.10
C MET A 131 9.54 -7.02 -5.59
N TYR A 132 8.64 -7.72 -6.29
CA TYR A 132 8.35 -7.44 -7.70
C TYR A 132 7.88 -5.98 -7.91
N TRP A 133 6.92 -5.52 -7.10
CA TRP A 133 6.42 -4.14 -7.21
C TRP A 133 7.41 -3.09 -6.73
N VAL A 134 8.33 -3.42 -5.82
CA VAL A 134 9.44 -2.55 -5.44
C VAL A 134 10.37 -2.30 -6.63
N VAL A 135 10.75 -3.36 -7.36
CA VAL A 135 11.61 -3.22 -8.56
C VAL A 135 10.93 -2.35 -9.61
N ILE A 136 9.63 -2.57 -9.87
CA ILE A 136 8.85 -1.71 -10.77
C ILE A 136 8.82 -0.26 -10.28
N GLY A 137 8.60 -0.06 -8.98
CA GLY A 137 8.57 1.27 -8.38
C GLY A 137 9.89 2.03 -8.57
N ILE A 138 11.02 1.36 -8.35
CA ILE A 138 12.36 1.93 -8.59
C ILE A 138 12.54 2.28 -10.07
N GLY A 139 12.14 1.38 -10.98
CA GLY A 139 12.21 1.64 -12.42
C GLY A 139 11.43 2.89 -12.84
N ILE A 140 10.18 3.03 -12.36
CA ILE A 140 9.36 4.21 -12.62
C ILE A 140 10.02 5.48 -12.06
N GLU A 141 10.55 5.43 -10.83
CA GLU A 141 11.20 6.60 -10.23
C GLU A 141 12.44 7.04 -11.04
N LEU A 142 13.24 6.09 -11.54
CA LEU A 142 14.41 6.38 -12.37
C LEU A 142 14.01 7.00 -13.72
N ILE A 143 12.97 6.47 -14.38
CA ILE A 143 12.48 7.02 -15.66
C ILE A 143 12.00 8.46 -15.47
N VAL A 144 11.21 8.71 -14.42
CA VAL A 144 10.71 10.07 -14.12
C VAL A 144 11.87 11.02 -13.82
N LEU A 145 12.88 10.56 -13.09
CA LEU A 145 14.06 11.36 -12.79
C LEU A 145 14.86 11.69 -14.07
N MET A 146 15.09 10.71 -14.95
CA MET A 146 15.77 10.92 -16.22
C MET A 146 15.03 11.93 -17.11
N LEU A 147 13.70 11.76 -17.27
CA LEU A 147 12.88 12.68 -18.05
C LEU A 147 12.89 14.10 -17.47
N SER A 148 12.92 14.22 -16.14
CA SER A 148 12.99 15.53 -15.48
C SER A 148 14.34 16.22 -15.69
N MET A 149 15.42 15.49 -15.93
CA MET A 149 16.75 16.06 -16.17
C MET A 149 17.02 16.33 -17.66
N SER A 150 16.42 15.57 -18.59
CA SER A 150 16.59 15.76 -20.04
C SER A 150 15.85 16.97 -20.62
N GLY A 151 15.06 17.67 -19.79
CA GLY A 151 14.41 18.94 -20.14
C GLY A 151 15.23 20.18 -19.75
N LEU A 152 16.46 20.01 -19.30
CA LEU A 152 17.53 21.03 -19.19
C LEU A 152 18.44 20.94 -20.42
#